data_AF-A0A127CJ17-F1
#
_entry.id   AF-A0A127CJ17-F1
#
_cell.length_a   1.000
_cell.length_b   1.000
_cell.length_c   1.000
_cell.angle_alpha   90.00
_cell.angle_beta   90.00
_cell.angle_gamma   90.00
#
_symmetry.space_group_name_H-M   'P 1'
#
loop_
_entity.id
_entity.type
_entity.pdbx_description
1 polymer ?
#
loop_
_entity_poly.entity_id
_entity_poly.type
_entity_poly.pdbx_seq_one_letter_code
_entity_poly.pdbx_strand_id
1 'polypeptide(L)'
;MSAFANELRGEAAVTIGSESFVVAVTFAGLMRLSQAIGARTMDEIYQRLLGFEPFAVSCAIRCLAVADSDEGRAALAARVLSGKNISAADQANWRIGIEHALTAHIEAGNALRETSSPLEDVEAAVTGKKPQTAS
;
A
#
# COMPACT_ATOMS: atom_id res chain seq x y z
N MET A 1 -15.91 -14.39 6.31
CA MET A 1 -14.80 -15.29 5.90
C MET A 1 -13.52 -14.50 6.06
N SER A 2 -12.48 -15.05 6.71
CA SER A 2 -11.19 -14.36 6.83
C SER A 2 -10.55 -14.24 5.45
N ALA A 3 -10.09 -13.05 5.08
CA ALA A 3 -9.27 -12.89 3.88
C ALA A 3 -7.88 -13.49 4.15
N PHE A 4 -7.37 -14.31 3.23
CA PHE A 4 -6.02 -14.88 3.32
C PHE A 4 -5.04 -13.92 2.65
N ALA A 5 -4.17 -13.31 3.42
CA ALA A 5 -3.13 -12.41 2.92
C ALA A 5 -1.83 -13.18 2.67
N ASN A 6 -1.16 -12.90 1.56
CA ASN A 6 0.18 -13.40 1.28
C ASN A 6 1.26 -12.42 1.78
N GLU A 7 1.78 -12.66 2.98
CA GLU A 7 2.79 -11.81 3.61
C GLU A 7 4.04 -11.63 2.74
N LEU A 8 4.44 -12.65 1.96
CA LEU A 8 5.59 -12.57 1.04
C LEU A 8 5.38 -11.56 -0.11
N ARG A 9 4.13 -11.19 -0.40
CA ARG A 9 3.77 -10.16 -1.39
C ARG A 9 3.47 -8.80 -0.75
N GLY A 10 3.70 -8.66 0.56
CA GLY A 10 3.35 -7.46 1.33
C GLY A 10 1.84 -7.22 1.43
N GLU A 11 1.07 -8.30 1.34
CA GLU A 11 -0.37 -8.27 1.53
C GLU A 11 -0.70 -8.33 3.03
N ALA A 12 -1.68 -7.53 3.47
CA ALA A 12 -2.19 -7.54 4.82
C ALA A 12 -3.71 -7.73 4.83
N ALA A 13 -4.19 -8.57 5.74
CA ALA A 13 -5.62 -8.75 5.96
C ALA A 13 -6.18 -7.58 6.78
N VAL A 14 -7.32 -7.05 6.33
CA VAL A 14 -8.05 -5.96 6.99
C VAL A 14 -9.51 -6.38 7.12
N THR A 15 -10.14 -6.01 8.23
CA THR A 15 -11.59 -6.16 8.42
C THR A 15 -12.20 -4.81 8.75
N ILE A 16 -13.26 -4.44 8.03
CA ILE A 16 -14.09 -3.26 8.27
C ILE A 16 -15.55 -3.73 8.30
N GLY A 17 -16.21 -3.54 9.44
CA GLY A 17 -17.54 -4.06 9.71
C GLY A 17 -17.59 -5.57 9.54
N SER A 18 -18.38 -6.03 8.58
CA SER A 18 -18.54 -7.45 8.24
C SER A 18 -17.67 -7.92 7.07
N GLU A 19 -16.94 -7.02 6.43
CA GLU A 19 -16.14 -7.29 5.24
C GLU A 19 -14.66 -7.48 5.63
N SER A 20 -14.14 -8.67 5.38
CA SER A 20 -12.70 -8.94 5.44
C SER A 20 -12.12 -8.95 4.03
N PHE A 21 -11.01 -8.25 3.82
CA PHE A 21 -10.35 -8.12 2.53
C PHE A 21 -8.83 -7.99 2.70
N VAL A 22 -8.10 -8.02 1.59
CA VAL A 22 -6.65 -7.88 1.56
C VAL A 22 -6.27 -6.51 0.98
N VAL A 23 -5.29 -5.85 1.59
CA VAL A 23 -4.64 -4.67 1.04
C VAL A 23 -3.17 -4.95 0.77
N ALA A 24 -2.58 -4.28 -0.22
CA ALA A 24 -1.14 -4.29 -0.45
C ALA A 24 -0.68 -2.88 -0.79
N VAL A 25 0.34 -2.41 -0.07
CA VAL A 25 0.96 -1.11 -0.35
C VAL A 25 1.98 -1.29 -1.47
N THR A 26 1.66 -0.71 -2.62
CA THR A 26 2.53 -0.68 -3.80
C THR A 26 2.77 0.76 -4.20
N PHE A 27 3.88 1.06 -4.87
CA PHE A 27 4.17 2.43 -5.30
C PHE A 27 3.08 2.98 -6.24
N ALA A 28 2.59 2.15 -7.18
CA ALA A 28 1.46 2.53 -8.04
C ALA A 28 0.16 2.76 -7.26
N GLY A 29 -0.10 1.99 -6.19
CA GLY A 29 -1.21 2.21 -5.29
C GLY A 29 -1.10 3.52 -4.53
N LEU A 30 0.09 3.82 -4.01
CA LEU A 30 0.40 5.08 -3.33
C LEU A 30 0.27 6.29 -4.26
N MET A 31 0.68 6.18 -5.53
CA MET A 31 0.49 7.25 -6.53
C MET A 31 -1.00 7.54 -6.77
N ARG A 32 -1.84 6.51 -6.92
CA ARG A 32 -3.29 6.71 -7.07
C ARG A 32 -3.89 7.33 -5.81
N LEU A 33 -3.45 6.87 -4.64
CA LEU A 33 -3.94 7.35 -3.36
C LEU A 33 -3.55 8.81 -3.14
N SER A 34 -2.28 9.18 -3.36
CA SER A 34 -1.79 10.55 -3.17
C SER A 34 -2.55 11.53 -4.06
N GLN A 35 -2.81 11.16 -5.32
CA GLN A 35 -3.63 11.94 -6.24
C GLN A 35 -5.07 12.07 -5.75
N ALA A 36 -5.69 10.97 -5.31
CA ALA A 36 -7.09 10.94 -4.88
C ALA A 36 -7.34 11.81 -3.63
N ILE A 37 -6.40 11.81 -2.68
CA ILE A 37 -6.55 12.53 -1.41
C ILE A 37 -5.88 13.90 -1.41
N GLY A 38 -5.19 14.27 -2.50
CA GLY A 38 -4.45 15.52 -2.62
C GLY A 38 -3.21 15.61 -1.74
N ALA A 39 -2.64 14.47 -1.33
CA ALA A 39 -1.47 14.44 -0.46
C ALA A 39 -0.19 14.79 -1.21
N ARG A 40 0.66 15.59 -0.58
CA ARG A 40 1.92 16.08 -1.18
C ARG A 40 3.13 15.25 -0.78
N THR A 41 3.05 14.56 0.35
CA THR A 41 4.15 13.77 0.91
C THR A 41 3.67 12.40 1.38
N MET A 42 4.61 11.47 1.51
CA MET A 42 4.34 10.16 2.11
C MET A 42 3.89 10.27 3.57
N ASP A 43 4.46 11.20 4.34
CA ASP A 43 4.08 11.43 5.73
C ASP A 43 2.62 11.85 5.87
N GLU A 44 2.12 12.70 4.95
CA GLU A 44 0.72 13.11 4.95
C GLU A 44 -0.20 11.91 4.68
N ILE A 45 0.18 11.03 3.76
CA ILE A 45 -0.55 9.78 3.50
C ILE A 45 -0.56 8.94 4.78
N TYR A 46 0.59 8.69 5.40
CA TYR A 46 0.69 7.85 6.58
C TYR A 46 -0.11 8.40 7.77
N GLN A 47 0.01 9.69 8.05
CA GLN A 47 -0.74 10.34 9.12
C GLN A 47 -2.25 10.20 8.92
N ARG A 48 -2.74 10.36 7.68
CA ARG A 48 -4.18 10.24 7.38
C ARG A 48 -4.67 8.80 7.45
N LEU A 49 -3.89 7.83 6.94
CA LEU A 49 -4.24 6.42 7.03
C LEU A 49 -4.22 5.91 8.48
N LEU A 50 -3.18 6.24 9.25
CA LEU A 50 -3.07 5.87 10.66
C LEU A 50 -4.04 6.68 11.53
N GLY A 51 -4.36 7.91 11.15
CA GLY A 51 -5.40 8.71 11.78
C GLY A 51 -6.82 8.22 11.51
N PHE A 52 -6.98 7.20 10.65
CA PHE A 52 -8.27 6.70 10.18
C PHE A 52 -9.15 7.83 9.62
N GLU A 53 -8.53 8.76 8.89
CA GLU A 53 -9.23 9.89 8.28
C GLU A 53 -10.23 9.35 7.24
N PRO A 54 -11.55 9.63 7.38
CA PRO A 54 -12.58 8.90 6.64
C PRO A 54 -12.41 8.91 5.12
N PHE A 55 -12.04 10.04 4.52
CA PHE A 55 -11.86 10.14 3.08
C PHE A 55 -10.60 9.40 2.63
N ALA A 56 -9.48 9.54 3.34
CA ALA A 56 -8.26 8.80 3.04
C ALA A 56 -8.44 7.29 3.16
N VAL A 57 -9.11 6.80 4.20
CA VAL A 57 -9.44 5.37 4.35
C VAL A 57 -10.28 4.89 3.18
N SER A 58 -11.30 5.66 2.78
CA SER A 58 -12.18 5.33 1.66
C SER A 58 -11.41 5.23 0.34
N CYS A 59 -10.56 6.21 0.05
CA CYS A 59 -9.70 6.20 -1.12
C CYS A 59 -8.68 5.04 -1.06
N ALA A 60 -8.10 4.77 0.11
CA ALA A 60 -7.12 3.70 0.29
C ALA A 60 -7.71 2.32 0.02
N ILE A 61 -8.94 2.05 0.46
CA ILE A 61 -9.66 0.81 0.12
C ILE A 61 -9.75 0.66 -1.40
N ARG A 62 -10.12 1.71 -2.13
CA ARG A 62 -10.21 1.68 -3.60
C ARG A 62 -8.85 1.53 -4.28
N CYS A 63 -7.79 2.11 -3.73
CA CYS A 63 -6.47 2.16 -4.37
C CYS A 63 -5.57 0.96 -4.05
N LEU A 64 -5.70 0.39 -2.84
CA LEU A 64 -4.78 -0.58 -2.25
C LEU A 64 -5.39 -1.98 -2.07
N ALA A 65 -6.72 -2.15 -2.14
CA ALA A 65 -7.32 -3.48 -2.05
C ALA A 65 -6.79 -4.39 -3.17
N VAL A 66 -6.51 -5.64 -2.82
CA VAL A 66 -6.05 -6.67 -3.75
C VAL A 66 -7.26 -7.31 -4.43
N ALA A 67 -7.24 -7.31 -5.76
CA ALA A 67 -8.25 -7.94 -6.60
C ALA A 67 -7.65 -8.24 -7.98
N ASP A 68 -8.21 -9.22 -8.68
CA ASP A 68 -7.73 -9.68 -9.99
C ASP A 68 -7.97 -8.66 -11.12
N SER A 69 -8.92 -7.75 -10.94
CA SER A 69 -9.23 -6.67 -11.90
C SER A 69 -9.57 -5.35 -11.20
N ASP A 70 -9.61 -4.26 -11.97
CA ASP A 70 -10.03 -2.96 -11.46
C ASP A 70 -11.52 -2.94 -11.09
N GLU A 71 -12.37 -3.61 -11.87
CA GLU A 71 -13.80 -3.79 -11.58
C GLU A 71 -14.00 -4.58 -10.29
N GLY A 72 -13.21 -5.64 -10.07
CA GLY A 72 -13.24 -6.40 -8.83
C GLY A 72 -12.88 -5.54 -7.61
N ARG A 73 -11.88 -4.67 -7.77
CA ARG A 73 -11.46 -3.71 -6.73
C ARG A 73 -12.54 -2.66 -6.46
N ALA A 74 -13.19 -2.16 -7.51
CA ALA A 74 -14.29 -1.21 -7.39
C ALA A 74 -15.51 -1.82 -6.69
N ALA A 75 -15.87 -3.07 -7.05
CA ALA A 75 -16.94 -3.81 -6.41
C ALA A 75 -16.64 -4.09 -4.93
N LEU A 76 -15.39 -4.43 -4.60
CA LEU A 76 -14.95 -4.60 -3.21
C LEU A 76 -15.08 -3.30 -2.42
N ALA A 77 -14.56 -2.20 -2.96
CA ALA A 77 -14.66 -0.90 -2.31
C ALA A 77 -16.12 -0.49 -2.07
N ALA A 78 -17.01 -0.71 -3.04
CA ALA A 78 -18.43 -0.41 -2.91
C ALA A 78 -19.11 -1.21 -1.78
N ARG A 79 -18.75 -2.49 -1.60
CA ARG A 79 -19.26 -3.30 -0.48
C ARG A 79 -18.77 -2.78 0.86
N VAL A 80 -17.46 -2.59 1.00
CA VAL A 80 -16.82 -2.14 2.23
C VAL A 80 -17.32 -0.76 2.67
N LEU A 81 -17.47 0.16 1.71
CA LEU A 81 -17.88 1.55 1.93
C LEU A 81 -19.40 1.77 1.93
N SER A 82 -20.19 0.69 1.86
CA SER A 82 -21.63 0.84 2.04
C SER A 82 -21.90 1.45 3.43
N GLY A 83 -22.79 2.45 3.51
CA GLY A 83 -22.95 3.31 4.70
C GLY A 83 -23.38 2.62 6.01
N LYS A 84 -23.53 1.29 6.01
CA LYS A 84 -23.79 0.47 7.20
C LYS A 84 -22.57 -0.31 7.68
N ASN A 85 -21.47 -0.32 6.93
CA ASN A 85 -20.38 -1.26 7.12
C ASN A 85 -19.08 -0.61 7.65
N ILE A 86 -18.87 0.70 7.49
CA ILE A 86 -17.69 1.40 8.00
C ILE A 86 -18.05 2.36 9.14
N SER A 87 -17.27 2.33 10.20
CA SER A 87 -17.41 3.20 11.37
C SER A 87 -16.06 3.45 12.06
N ALA A 88 -16.02 4.39 13.00
CA ALA A 88 -14.83 4.62 13.81
C ALA A 88 -14.42 3.40 14.66
N ALA A 89 -15.32 2.44 14.91
CA ALA A 89 -14.98 1.21 15.63
C ALA A 89 -14.00 0.31 14.86
N ASP A 90 -13.90 0.49 13.53
CA ASP A 90 -13.01 -0.28 12.66
C ASP A 90 -11.55 0.21 12.70
N GLN A 91 -11.31 1.35 13.36
CA GLN A 91 -9.99 1.99 13.40
C GLN A 91 -8.88 1.06 13.88
N ALA A 92 -9.13 0.26 14.92
CA ALA A 92 -8.12 -0.64 15.46
C ALA A 92 -7.70 -1.72 14.46
N ASN A 93 -8.67 -2.39 13.82
CA ASN A 93 -8.41 -3.41 12.80
C ASN A 93 -7.75 -2.81 11.55
N TRP A 94 -8.20 -1.63 11.12
CA TRP A 94 -7.59 -0.92 10.01
C TRP A 94 -6.12 -0.59 10.29
N ARG A 95 -5.82 -0.01 11.46
CA ARG A 95 -4.46 0.36 11.85
C ARG A 95 -3.51 -0.82 11.81
N ILE A 96 -3.89 -1.95 12.42
CA ILE A 96 -3.07 -3.16 12.44
C ILE A 96 -2.74 -3.60 11.00
N GLY A 97 -3.75 -3.70 10.13
CA GLY A 97 -3.53 -4.17 8.76
C GLY A 97 -2.74 -3.18 7.90
N ILE A 98 -2.99 -1.87 8.01
CA ILE A 98 -2.27 -0.87 7.21
C ILE A 98 -0.83 -0.70 7.68
N GLU A 99 -0.56 -0.77 8.99
CA GLU A 99 0.81 -0.75 9.53
C GLU A 99 1.61 -1.94 9.00
N HIS A 100 1.02 -3.13 8.99
CA HIS A 100 1.68 -4.32 8.42
C HIS A 100 1.98 -4.12 6.92
N ALA A 101 1.01 -3.67 6.13
CA ALA A 101 1.23 -3.45 4.69
C ALA A 101 2.30 -2.38 4.41
N LEU A 102 2.35 -1.31 5.22
CA LEU A 102 3.36 -0.26 5.11
C LEU A 102 4.76 -0.77 5.46
N THR A 103 4.89 -1.53 6.54
CA THR A 103 6.16 -2.16 6.93
C THR A 103 6.67 -3.08 5.84
N ALA A 104 5.82 -3.97 5.30
CA ALA A 104 6.20 -4.87 4.24
C ALA A 104 6.65 -4.13 2.96
N HIS A 105 6.02 -3.00 2.63
CA HIS A 105 6.45 -2.15 1.51
C HIS A 105 7.85 -1.57 1.71
N ILE A 106 8.15 -1.11 2.93
CA ILE A 106 9.47 -0.56 3.28
C ILE A 106 10.54 -1.66 3.22
N GLU A 107 10.26 -2.83 3.80
CA GLU A 107 11.16 -3.99 3.81
C GLU A 107 11.47 -4.49 2.40
N ALA A 108 10.44 -4.60 1.54
CA ALA A 108 10.63 -4.94 0.14
C ALA A 108 11.53 -3.92 -0.59
N GLY A 109 11.36 -2.63 -0.31
CA GLY A 109 12.23 -1.58 -0.84
C GLY A 109 13.67 -1.67 -0.33
N ASN A 110 13.87 -2.05 0.93
CA ASN A 110 15.21 -2.26 1.51
C ASN A 110 15.92 -3.46 0.89
N ALA A 111 15.23 -4.58 0.72
CA ALA A 111 15.78 -5.78 0.10
C ALA A 111 16.26 -5.52 -1.34
N LEU A 112 15.51 -4.72 -2.12
CA LEU A 112 15.93 -4.30 -3.47
C LEU A 112 17.19 -3.42 -3.43
N ARG A 113 17.29 -2.51 -2.46
CA ARG A 113 18.46 -1.62 -2.30
C ARG A 113 19.72 -2.38 -1.89
N GLU A 114 19.60 -3.44 -1.10
CA GLU A 114 20.74 -4.30 -0.75
C GLU A 114 21.34 -5.02 -1.98
N THR A 115 20.57 -5.17 -3.06
CA THR A 115 21.02 -5.82 -4.31
C THR A 115 21.58 -4.85 -5.36
N SER A 116 21.42 -3.54 -5.17
CA SER A 116 21.89 -2.51 -6.10
C SER A 116 22.98 -1.68 -5.43
N SER A 117 24.19 -1.59 -6.01
CA SER A 117 25.25 -0.72 -5.48
C SER A 117 25.02 0.73 -5.94
N PRO A 118 24.66 1.67 -5.05
CA PRO A 118 24.47 3.06 -5.44
C PRO A 118 25.76 3.69 -5.96
N LEU A 119 26.92 3.14 -5.58
CA LEU A 119 28.23 3.56 -6.06
C LEU A 119 28.42 3.25 -7.54
N GLU A 120 27.95 2.10 -8.03
CA GLU A 120 28.08 1.71 -9.44
C GLU A 120 27.19 2.58 -10.34
N ASP A 121 25.98 2.90 -9.87
CA ASP A 121 25.06 3.79 -10.57
C ASP A 121 25.61 5.22 -10.64
N VAL A 122 26.22 5.70 -9.54
CA VAL A 122 26.85 7.03 -9.48
C VAL A 122 28.10 7.09 -10.35
N GLU A 123 28.99 6.09 -10.30
CA GLU A 123 30.17 6.02 -11.16
C GLU A 123 29.80 5.99 -12.65
N ALA A 124 28.75 5.24 -13.02
CA ALA A 124 28.27 5.22 -14.39
C ALA A 124 27.71 6.57 -14.85
N ALA A 125 26.98 7.27 -13.98
CA ALA A 125 26.44 8.59 -14.26
C ALA A 125 27.52 9.68 -14.36
N VAL A 126 28.57 9.61 -13.52
CA VAL A 126 29.65 10.61 -13.48
C VAL A 126 30.69 10.38 -14.57
N THR A 127 31.03 9.13 -14.85
CA THR A 127 32.13 8.79 -15.79
C THR A 127 31.64 8.41 -17.20
N GLY A 128 30.34 8.16 -17.37
CA GLY A 128 29.75 7.68 -18.62
C GLY A 128 30.07 6.22 -18.97
N LYS A 129 30.73 5.47 -18.07
CA LYS A 129 31.07 4.06 -18.28
C LYS A 129 29.99 3.16 -17.69
N LYS A 130 29.41 2.25 -18.47
CA LYS A 130 28.43 1.27 -17.96
C LYS A 130 29.05 0.40 -16.85
N PRO A 131 28.28 0.04 -15.81
CA PRO A 131 28.71 -0.93 -14.81
C PRO A 131 29.14 -2.23 -15.50
N GLN A 132 30.28 -2.79 -15.12
CA GLN A 132 30.67 -4.13 -15.59
C GLN A 132 29.76 -5.14 -14.87
N THR A 133 28.69 -5.57 -15.52
CA THR A 133 27.92 -6.72 -15.04
C THR A 133 28.82 -7.94 -15.03
N ALA A 134 29.09 -8.50 -13.84
CA ALA A 134 29.74 -9.79 -13.71
C ALA A 134 28.91 -10.85 -14.44
N SER A 135 29.57 -11.63 -15.30
CA SER A 135 28.99 -12.77 -16.03
C SER A 135 28.77 -13.97 -15.13
#